data_AF-A0A832MKS6-F1
#
_entry.id   AF-A0A832MKS6-F1
#
_cell.length_a   1.000
_cell.length_b   1.000
_cell.length_c   1.000
_cell.angle_alpha   90.00
_cell.angle_beta   90.00
_cell.angle_gamma   90.00
#
_symmetry.space_group_name_H-M   'P 1'
#
loop_
_entity.id
_entity.type
_entity.pdbx_description
1 polymer ?
#
loop_
_entity_poly.entity_id
_entity_poly.type
_entity_poly.pdbx_seq_one_letter_code
_entity_poly.pdbx_strand_id
1 'polypeptide(L)'
;MDDAAIVAPRAAAHRGGRALALALLFALGAVGAFAGHVAAPRFVPAGLAAWESSAPWRGGLPQASEWPREAGPAESVRLEDGAVVVAARTPQEARRLAAGLSARRLAGVAEVARRRAALRARAAAELVEGPLPALATASQAAALLRGRARAMRGIAGPDPGLDDALPDLPLMAAAWAGLEAAAASGDPESVAVALAAAAGAERAWIEREAAAAPYGDPGVDARWRTYAHRRAEVLDAWATVLEKDLTPLQRELVDLTAPSHAIRLAPDMPDPAAATLAAGAPPEASPARVSKLARDAHTAAGGMIGLVAGLAIAAAAWPRRRAPAPDAPAPAPDLGRAWLHLVGGRLARGTMELAARSAARGGRTLVVDAARGAGLHRAWGVGSRLGFVDCLEERMPVLGLCQHGGLPGVFVLAYGEARRRPQWTQLDRLLEEARPHFDRVILALGPDTPREVGSILSGRVMEGWWAVSRQGLPRAADRLEYRVGIRFGRLDLQSMPKASLEALRERFAELAPHLPAPAPGEPAVAAEAAALPALHAPAVLDCDLQVRERLRFLAWMRRVRAESRPETFEPARRA
;
A
#
# COMPACT_ATOMS: atom_id res chain seq x y z
N MET A 1 66.92 -43.89 32.35
CA MET A 1 66.29 -44.23 31.05
C MET A 1 64.80 -43.95 31.19
N ASP A 2 64.32 -42.73 31.47
CA ASP A 2 64.55 -41.41 30.85
C ASP A 2 64.15 -41.36 29.38
N ASP A 3 62.86 -41.12 29.15
CA ASP A 3 62.39 -40.26 28.06
C ASP A 3 61.00 -39.69 28.42
N ALA A 4 61.01 -38.51 29.06
CA ALA A 4 59.82 -37.71 29.33
C ALA A 4 59.78 -36.54 28.33
N ALA A 5 59.00 -36.70 27.26
CA ALA A 5 58.77 -35.65 26.26
C ALA A 5 57.77 -34.61 26.78
N ILE A 6 58.27 -33.41 27.10
CA ILE A 6 57.48 -32.22 27.41
C ILE A 6 56.88 -31.67 26.12
N VAL A 7 55.56 -31.82 25.95
CA VAL A 7 54.79 -31.12 24.90
C VAL A 7 54.30 -29.78 25.46
N ALA A 8 54.92 -28.69 25.02
CA ALA A 8 54.50 -27.33 25.36
C ALA A 8 53.27 -26.89 24.54
N PRO A 9 52.22 -26.31 25.16
CA PRO A 9 51.06 -25.79 24.43
C PRO A 9 51.35 -24.39 23.86
N ARG A 10 51.69 -24.32 22.57
CA ARG A 10 51.88 -23.06 21.82
C ARG A 10 50.66 -22.77 20.92
N ALA A 11 49.50 -22.40 21.49
CA ALA A 11 48.33 -22.04 20.67
C ALA A 11 47.27 -21.10 21.29
N ALA A 12 47.59 -20.31 22.33
CA ALA A 12 46.58 -19.45 22.98
C ALA A 12 46.70 -17.93 22.71
N ALA A 13 47.83 -17.42 22.21
CA ALA A 13 48.09 -15.97 22.23
C ALA A 13 47.50 -15.12 21.08
N HIS A 14 46.99 -15.72 19.98
CA HIS A 14 46.58 -14.95 18.79
C HIS A 14 45.08 -14.62 18.66
N ARG A 15 44.21 -15.10 19.57
CA ARG A 15 42.76 -14.83 19.48
C ARG A 15 42.32 -13.50 20.14
N GLY A 16 43.06 -12.97 21.10
CA GLY A 16 42.69 -11.75 21.83
C GLY A 16 42.74 -10.45 21.01
N GLY A 17 43.77 -10.28 20.17
CA GLY A 17 43.99 -9.01 19.45
C GLY A 17 42.95 -8.69 18.38
N ARG A 18 42.38 -9.71 17.72
CA ARG A 18 41.35 -9.53 16.68
C ARG A 18 40.00 -9.12 17.26
N ALA A 19 39.63 -9.71 18.40
CA ALA A 19 38.40 -9.34 19.10
C ALA A 19 38.47 -7.90 19.61
N LEU A 20 39.63 -7.51 20.16
CA LEU A 20 39.86 -6.14 20.63
C LEU A 20 39.81 -5.12 19.47
N ALA A 21 40.49 -5.41 18.35
CA ALA A 21 40.51 -4.50 17.19
C ALA A 21 39.12 -4.34 16.56
N LEU A 22 38.33 -5.43 16.45
CA LEU A 22 36.96 -5.36 15.98
C LEU A 22 36.06 -4.59 16.95
N ALA A 23 36.18 -4.82 18.26
CA ALA A 23 35.42 -4.09 19.27
C ALA A 23 35.72 -2.59 19.21
N LEU A 24 36.99 -2.21 19.02
CA LEU A 24 37.40 -0.80 18.91
C LEU A 24 36.89 -0.14 17.62
N LEU A 25 36.89 -0.87 16.50
CA LEU A 25 36.29 -0.43 15.23
C LEU A 25 34.78 -0.20 15.34
N PHE A 26 34.06 -1.12 15.97
CA PHE A 26 32.63 -0.98 16.22
C PHE A 26 32.34 0.17 17.18
N ALA A 27 33.12 0.32 18.25
CA ALA A 27 32.96 1.42 19.20
C ALA A 27 33.18 2.78 18.54
N LEU A 28 34.24 2.96 17.74
CA LEU A 28 34.50 4.21 17.03
C LEU A 28 33.47 4.50 15.93
N GLY A 29 33.00 3.46 15.22
CA GLY A 29 31.89 3.59 14.27
C GLY A 29 30.58 4.02 14.94
N ALA A 30 30.27 3.45 16.10
CA ALA A 30 29.08 3.81 16.88
C ALA A 30 29.17 5.24 17.44
N VAL A 31 30.34 5.65 17.96
CA VAL A 31 30.59 7.02 18.43
C VAL A 31 30.47 8.02 17.27
N GLY A 32 31.03 7.71 16.09
CA GLY A 32 30.90 8.54 14.90
C GLY A 32 29.45 8.67 14.41
N ALA A 33 28.70 7.57 14.39
CA ALA A 33 27.28 7.59 14.05
C ALA A 33 26.45 8.41 15.05
N PHE A 34 26.71 8.25 16.35
CA PHE A 34 26.05 9.02 17.41
C PHE A 34 26.36 10.52 17.29
N ALA A 35 27.63 10.89 17.07
CA ALA A 35 28.03 12.27 16.86
C ALA A 35 27.36 12.88 15.62
N GLY A 36 27.29 12.13 14.51
CA GLY A 36 26.55 12.54 13.30
C GLY A 36 25.06 12.74 13.56
N HIS A 37 24.43 11.86 14.35
CA HIS A 37 23.02 11.95 14.72
C HIS A 37 22.71 13.18 15.58
N VAL A 38 23.55 13.47 16.59
CA VAL A 38 23.40 14.64 17.48
C VAL A 38 23.68 15.95 16.74
N ALA A 39 24.61 15.93 15.79
CA ALA A 39 24.99 17.11 15.01
C ALA A 39 24.04 17.43 13.86
N ALA A 40 23.37 16.42 13.28
CA ALA A 40 22.52 16.58 12.10
C ALA A 40 21.48 17.72 12.19
N PRO A 41 20.78 17.96 13.32
CA PRO A 41 19.82 19.06 13.42
C PRO A 41 20.46 20.46 13.25
N ARG A 42 21.75 20.62 13.56
CA ARG A 42 22.47 21.90 13.45
C ARG A 42 23.00 22.19 12.05
N PHE A 43 23.08 21.17 11.20
CA PHE A 43 23.59 21.27 9.83
C PHE A 43 22.50 21.18 8.76
N VAL A 44 21.23 21.07 9.16
CA VAL A 44 20.11 21.29 8.22
C VAL A 44 20.15 22.77 7.80
N PRO A 45 20.32 23.09 6.51
CA PRO A 45 20.31 24.46 6.03
C PRO A 45 19.08 25.20 6.56
N ALA A 46 19.23 26.46 6.99
CA ALA A 46 18.17 27.25 7.61
C ALA A 46 16.90 27.39 6.72
N GLY A 47 16.95 27.03 5.45
CA GLY A 47 15.82 27.01 4.52
C GLY A 47 15.03 25.70 4.41
N LEU A 48 15.45 24.59 5.03
CA LEU A 48 14.76 23.30 4.87
C LEU A 48 13.75 23.02 5.99
N ALA A 49 12.60 22.45 5.62
CA ALA A 49 11.63 21.94 6.57
C ALA A 49 12.20 20.76 7.37
N ALA A 50 12.06 20.80 8.69
CA ALA A 50 12.51 19.74 9.59
C ALA A 50 11.38 18.78 9.98
N TRP A 51 10.12 19.22 9.84
CA TRP A 51 8.94 18.47 10.26
C TRP A 51 7.90 18.48 9.16
N GLU A 52 7.20 17.35 9.00
CA GLU A 52 6.03 17.19 8.16
C GLU A 52 4.84 16.85 9.06
N SER A 53 3.68 17.44 8.77
CA SER A 53 2.42 17.02 9.37
C SER A 53 1.41 16.79 8.27
N SER A 54 0.74 15.65 8.33
CA SER A 54 -0.31 15.30 7.38
C SER A 54 -1.65 15.68 7.99
N ALA A 55 -2.43 16.48 7.28
CA ALA A 55 -3.85 16.57 7.52
C ALA A 55 -4.57 15.99 6.29
N PRO A 56 -5.73 15.38 6.47
CA PRO A 56 -6.47 14.91 5.32
C PRO A 56 -6.86 16.05 4.35
N TRP A 57 -6.91 15.77 3.03
CA TRP A 57 -7.10 16.80 2.00
C TRP A 57 -7.85 16.30 0.77
N ARG A 58 -8.73 17.16 0.22
CA ARG A 58 -9.44 16.90 -1.03
C ARG A 58 -8.94 17.80 -2.16
N GLY A 59 -8.90 17.25 -3.37
CA GLY A 59 -8.68 17.99 -4.62
C GLY A 59 -7.21 18.31 -4.89
N GLY A 60 -6.97 19.28 -5.78
CA GLY A 60 -5.62 19.72 -6.13
C GLY A 60 -4.87 20.35 -4.94
N LEU A 61 -3.59 20.66 -5.17
CA LEU A 61 -2.73 21.33 -4.18
C LEU A 61 -3.44 22.59 -3.62
N PRO A 62 -3.28 22.89 -2.31
CA PRO A 62 -3.80 24.11 -1.73
C PRO A 62 -3.39 25.35 -2.51
N GLN A 63 -4.37 26.15 -2.94
CA GLN A 63 -4.11 27.44 -3.58
C GLN A 63 -3.68 28.47 -2.55
N ALA A 64 -2.95 29.51 -2.97
CA ALA A 64 -2.44 30.55 -2.06
C ALA A 64 -3.54 31.20 -1.18
N SER A 65 -4.76 31.35 -1.71
CA SER A 65 -5.94 31.86 -0.98
C SER A 65 -6.40 30.96 0.18
N GLU A 66 -6.09 29.67 0.11
CA GLU A 66 -6.47 28.67 1.11
C GLU A 66 -5.48 28.59 2.27
N TRP A 67 -4.29 29.18 2.12
CA TRP A 67 -3.32 29.20 3.19
C TRP A 67 -3.80 30.11 4.34
N PRO A 68 -3.59 29.70 5.60
CA PRO A 68 -3.96 30.52 6.75
C PRO A 68 -3.21 31.85 6.82
N ARG A 69 -2.04 31.92 6.17
CA ARG A 69 -1.18 33.09 6.00
C ARG A 69 -0.26 32.85 4.79
N GLU A 70 0.50 33.88 4.37
CA GLU A 70 1.53 33.69 3.35
C GLU A 70 2.53 32.60 3.73
N ALA A 71 2.91 31.78 2.74
CA ALA A 71 3.78 30.62 2.94
C ALA A 71 5.20 31.10 3.29
N GLY A 72 5.75 30.58 4.38
CA GLY A 72 7.12 30.85 4.79
C GLY A 72 8.14 30.18 3.85
N PRO A 73 9.41 30.65 3.83
CA PRO A 73 10.45 30.16 2.92
C PRO A 73 10.84 28.68 3.13
N ALA A 74 10.51 28.10 4.28
CA ALA A 74 10.75 26.69 4.60
C ALA A 74 9.44 25.87 4.64
N GLU A 75 8.32 26.47 4.22
CA GLU A 75 7.03 25.82 4.20
C GLU A 75 6.75 25.28 2.80
N SER A 76 6.37 24.02 2.75
CA SER A 76 5.97 23.40 1.50
C SER A 76 4.80 22.48 1.74
N VAL A 77 4.09 22.23 0.66
CA VAL A 77 2.84 21.49 0.68
C VAL A 77 2.86 20.52 -0.48
N ARG A 78 2.48 19.28 -0.19
CA ARG A 78 2.35 18.23 -1.19
C ARG A 78 1.13 17.38 -0.88
N LEU A 79 0.66 16.66 -1.89
CA LEU A 79 -0.40 15.68 -1.73
C LEU A 79 0.20 14.29 -1.64
N GLU A 80 -0.31 13.49 -0.71
CA GLU A 80 0.07 12.10 -0.56
C GLU A 80 -1.11 11.29 -0.01
N ASP A 81 -1.53 10.26 -0.73
CA ASP A 81 -2.56 9.31 -0.30
C ASP A 81 -3.86 9.96 0.25
N GLY A 82 -4.31 11.06 -0.38
CA GLY A 82 -5.52 11.79 0.05
C GLY A 82 -5.30 12.70 1.27
N ALA A 83 -4.05 12.98 1.64
CA ALA A 83 -3.67 13.93 2.65
C ALA A 83 -2.82 15.07 2.07
N VAL A 84 -2.98 16.26 2.66
CA VAL A 84 -2.04 17.36 2.50
C VAL A 84 -0.92 17.15 3.51
N VAL A 85 0.29 16.96 3.01
CA VAL A 85 1.48 16.90 3.83
C VAL A 85 2.12 18.28 3.80
N VAL A 86 2.13 18.92 4.96
CA VAL A 86 2.71 20.24 5.15
C VAL A 86 4.04 20.10 5.84
N ALA A 87 5.09 20.62 5.21
CA ALA A 87 6.42 20.67 5.78
C ALA A 87 6.66 22.06 6.40
N ALA A 88 7.26 22.13 7.58
CA ALA A 88 7.63 23.37 8.26
C ALA A 88 8.91 23.21 9.13
N ARG A 89 9.38 24.31 9.73
CA ARG A 89 10.59 24.32 10.57
C ARG A 89 10.36 23.70 11.94
N THR A 90 9.20 23.92 12.55
CA THR A 90 8.86 23.38 13.87
C THR A 90 7.67 22.42 13.80
N PRO A 91 7.56 21.46 14.74
CA PRO A 91 6.43 20.53 14.77
C PRO A 91 5.11 21.23 15.11
N GLN A 92 5.13 22.37 15.81
CA GLN A 92 3.94 23.18 16.07
C GLN A 92 3.47 23.92 14.81
N GLU A 93 4.39 24.48 14.02
CA GLU A 93 4.04 25.15 12.76
C GLU A 93 3.46 24.16 11.74
N ALA A 94 4.09 22.99 11.57
CA ALA A 94 3.59 21.96 10.65
C ALA A 94 2.16 21.54 11.02
N ARG A 95 1.89 21.29 12.31
CA ARG A 95 0.55 20.96 12.82
C ARG A 95 -0.45 22.09 12.61
N ARG A 96 -0.09 23.32 12.97
CA ARG A 96 -0.97 24.49 12.80
C ARG A 96 -1.30 24.76 11.34
N LEU A 97 -0.35 24.61 10.44
CA LEU A 97 -0.57 24.77 9.01
C LEU A 97 -1.43 23.66 8.44
N ALA A 98 -1.14 22.39 8.75
CA ALA A 98 -1.93 21.25 8.31
C ALA A 98 -3.38 21.35 8.81
N ALA A 99 -3.58 21.67 10.09
CA ALA A 99 -4.90 21.91 10.67
C ALA A 99 -5.59 23.14 10.06
N GLY A 100 -4.89 24.24 9.85
CA GLY A 100 -5.44 25.47 9.27
C GLY A 100 -5.85 25.31 7.81
N LEU A 101 -5.04 24.62 7.01
CA LEU A 101 -5.36 24.26 5.63
C LEU A 101 -6.57 23.33 5.59
N SER A 102 -6.56 22.26 6.38
CA SER A 102 -7.69 21.32 6.47
C SER A 102 -8.97 22.04 6.90
N ALA A 103 -8.91 22.89 7.93
CA ALA A 103 -10.05 23.68 8.40
C ALA A 103 -10.60 24.66 7.35
N ARG A 104 -9.74 25.30 6.54
CA ARG A 104 -10.16 26.22 5.47
C ARG A 104 -10.77 25.50 4.28
N ARG A 105 -10.24 24.34 3.89
CA ARG A 105 -10.85 23.47 2.87
C ARG A 105 -12.17 22.87 3.39
N LEU A 106 -12.23 22.60 4.68
CA LEU A 106 -13.43 22.21 5.42
C LEU A 106 -14.29 23.42 5.82
N ALA A 107 -14.10 24.61 5.23
CA ALA A 107 -15.05 25.72 5.37
C ALA A 107 -16.45 25.38 4.79
N GLY A 108 -16.67 24.19 4.24
CA GLY A 108 -18.00 23.57 4.14
C GLY A 108 -18.68 23.33 5.50
N VAL A 109 -17.93 23.17 6.58
CA VAL A 109 -18.43 23.20 7.98
C VAL A 109 -18.93 24.60 8.31
N ALA A 110 -18.25 25.65 7.84
CA ALA A 110 -18.75 27.00 7.94
C ALA A 110 -20.03 27.17 7.11
N GLU A 111 -20.23 26.41 6.03
CA GLU A 111 -21.47 26.43 5.25
C GLU A 111 -22.66 25.83 6.02
N VAL A 112 -22.50 24.67 6.68
CA VAL A 112 -23.56 24.12 7.56
C VAL A 112 -23.85 25.07 8.72
N ALA A 113 -22.82 25.62 9.35
CA ALA A 113 -22.96 26.61 10.42
C ALA A 113 -23.65 27.91 9.92
N ARG A 114 -23.30 28.40 8.72
CA ARG A 114 -23.94 29.54 8.05
C ARG A 114 -25.41 29.24 7.76
N ARG A 115 -25.74 28.04 7.29
CA ARG A 115 -27.13 27.62 7.04
C ARG A 115 -27.93 27.54 8.33
N ARG A 116 -27.35 27.03 9.42
CA ARG A 116 -27.99 27.08 10.76
C ARG A 116 -28.21 28.52 11.22
N ALA A 117 -27.22 29.40 11.04
CA ALA A 117 -27.37 30.82 11.37
C ALA A 117 -28.44 31.49 10.52
N ALA A 118 -28.49 31.23 9.21
CA ALA A 118 -29.49 31.75 8.28
C ALA A 118 -30.89 31.18 8.55
N LEU A 119 -31.01 29.93 8.97
CA LEU A 119 -32.26 29.34 9.46
C LEU A 119 -32.72 30.08 10.72
N ARG A 120 -31.85 30.29 11.71
CA ARG A 120 -32.20 31.02 12.93
C ARG A 120 -32.61 32.46 12.63
N ALA A 121 -31.89 33.15 11.76
CA ALA A 121 -32.22 34.53 11.38
C ALA A 121 -33.58 34.62 10.67
N ARG A 122 -33.85 33.72 9.71
CA ARG A 122 -35.15 33.66 9.02
C ARG A 122 -36.28 33.31 9.98
N ALA A 123 -36.12 32.25 10.76
CA ALA A 123 -37.14 31.83 11.72
C ALA A 123 -37.37 32.90 12.80
N ALA A 124 -36.32 33.60 13.26
CA ALA A 124 -36.45 34.71 14.21
C ALA A 124 -37.22 35.91 13.64
N ALA A 125 -37.07 36.19 12.34
CA ALA A 125 -37.85 37.22 11.65
C ALA A 125 -39.33 36.83 11.45
N GLU A 126 -39.65 35.54 11.51
CA GLU A 126 -41.02 34.99 11.44
C GLU A 126 -41.67 34.85 12.83
N LEU A 127 -40.93 35.03 13.92
CA LEU A 127 -41.47 34.91 15.27
C LEU A 127 -42.45 36.05 15.56
N VAL A 128 -43.64 35.69 16.03
CA VAL A 128 -44.61 36.64 16.57
C VAL A 128 -44.11 37.11 17.95
N GLU A 129 -44.07 38.42 18.17
CA GLU A 129 -43.75 38.99 19.48
C GLU A 129 -44.87 38.70 20.48
N GLY A 130 -44.51 38.18 21.66
CA GLY A 130 -45.44 37.90 22.75
C GLY A 130 -45.66 36.41 23.04
N PRO A 131 -46.39 36.07 24.11
CA PRO A 131 -46.69 34.69 24.45
C PRO A 131 -47.60 34.07 23.38
N LEU A 132 -47.15 32.96 22.80
CA LEU A 132 -47.98 32.17 21.90
C LEU A 132 -49.19 31.60 22.67
N PRO A 133 -50.39 31.58 22.08
CA PRO A 133 -51.55 30.98 22.72
C PRO A 133 -51.32 29.48 22.93
N ALA A 134 -51.92 28.94 23.99
CA ALA A 134 -51.83 27.51 24.27
C ALA A 134 -52.43 26.70 23.11
N LEU A 135 -51.63 25.81 22.54
CA LEU A 135 -52.05 24.94 21.44
C LEU A 135 -52.80 23.73 21.97
N ALA A 136 -53.77 23.23 21.19
CA ALA A 136 -54.28 21.88 21.39
C ALA A 136 -53.16 20.86 21.18
N THR A 137 -53.27 19.68 21.79
CA THR A 137 -52.24 18.62 21.72
C THR A 137 -51.87 18.26 20.29
N ALA A 138 -52.87 18.01 19.43
CA ALA A 138 -52.66 17.71 18.01
C ALA A 138 -52.00 18.87 17.25
N SER A 139 -52.36 20.12 17.55
CA SER A 139 -51.70 21.31 16.97
C SER A 139 -50.24 21.42 17.41
N GLN A 140 -49.95 21.15 18.68
CA GLN A 140 -48.58 21.15 19.21
C GLN A 140 -47.72 20.03 18.59
N ALA A 141 -48.29 18.84 18.37
CA ALA A 141 -47.64 17.74 17.68
C ALA A 141 -47.36 18.07 16.20
N ALA A 142 -48.35 18.62 15.48
CA ALA A 142 -48.17 19.06 14.11
C ALA A 142 -47.08 20.16 14.00
N ALA A 143 -47.09 21.15 14.88
CA ALA A 143 -46.10 22.23 14.91
C ALA A 143 -44.66 21.72 15.16
N LEU A 144 -44.49 20.68 15.99
CA LEU A 144 -43.20 20.01 16.19
C LEU A 144 -42.69 19.35 14.90
N LEU A 145 -43.56 18.60 14.20
CA LEU A 145 -43.22 17.93 12.94
C LEU A 145 -42.87 18.94 11.84
N ARG A 146 -43.68 20.00 11.67
CA ARG A 146 -43.40 21.12 10.74
C ARG A 146 -42.09 21.82 11.08
N GLY A 147 -41.85 22.10 12.37
CA GLY A 147 -40.61 22.71 12.84
C GLY A 147 -39.38 21.87 12.50
N ARG A 148 -39.44 20.55 12.72
CA ARG A 148 -38.37 19.63 12.32
C ARG A 148 -38.17 19.61 10.81
N ALA A 149 -39.23 19.52 10.01
CA ALA A 149 -39.17 19.52 8.55
C ALA A 149 -38.51 20.81 8.02
N ARG A 150 -38.91 21.98 8.54
CA ARG A 150 -38.30 23.28 8.21
C ARG A 150 -36.81 23.32 8.60
N ALA A 151 -36.45 22.81 9.77
CA ALA A 151 -35.04 22.74 10.19
C ALA A 151 -34.20 21.86 9.26
N MET A 152 -34.71 20.67 8.90
CA MET A 152 -34.05 19.76 7.96
C MET A 152 -33.79 20.42 6.61
N ARG A 153 -34.80 21.01 5.96
CA ARG A 153 -34.63 21.71 4.67
C ARG A 153 -33.72 22.92 4.78
N GLY A 154 -33.86 23.71 5.85
CA GLY A 154 -33.06 24.91 6.07
C GLY A 154 -31.57 24.63 6.22
N ILE A 155 -31.20 23.55 6.91
CA ILE A 155 -29.81 23.14 7.11
C ILE A 155 -29.28 22.36 5.88
N ALA A 156 -30.09 21.47 5.30
CA ALA A 156 -29.72 20.72 4.11
C ALA A 156 -29.50 21.63 2.90
N GLY A 157 -30.19 22.77 2.80
CA GLY A 157 -30.10 23.65 1.63
C GLY A 157 -30.78 23.01 0.41
N PRO A 158 -30.37 23.31 -0.83
CA PRO A 158 -30.96 22.73 -2.04
C PRO A 158 -30.80 21.20 -2.07
N ASP A 159 -31.76 20.46 -2.65
CA ASP A 159 -31.59 19.02 -2.87
C ASP A 159 -30.51 18.78 -3.93
N PRO A 160 -29.46 17.98 -3.66
CA PRO A 160 -28.47 17.62 -4.68
C PRO A 160 -29.03 16.72 -5.79
N GLY A 161 -30.25 16.16 -5.66
CA GLY A 161 -30.90 15.37 -6.72
C GLY A 161 -30.26 14.01 -6.94
N LEU A 162 -29.66 13.42 -5.90
CA LEU A 162 -29.12 12.06 -5.98
C LEU A 162 -30.24 11.03 -5.98
N ASP A 163 -30.21 10.13 -6.96
CA ASP A 163 -31.18 9.04 -7.11
C ASP A 163 -30.85 7.82 -6.23
N ASP A 164 -30.18 8.06 -5.10
CA ASP A 164 -29.74 7.01 -4.19
C ASP A 164 -30.91 6.51 -3.34
N ALA A 165 -30.93 5.19 -3.10
CA ALA A 165 -31.83 4.59 -2.12
C ALA A 165 -31.54 5.18 -0.73
N LEU A 166 -32.60 5.42 0.05
CA LEU A 166 -32.43 5.81 1.45
C LEU A 166 -31.65 4.71 2.17
N PRO A 167 -30.75 5.06 3.11
CA PRO A 167 -29.97 4.07 3.84
C PRO A 167 -30.89 3.11 4.59
N ASP A 168 -30.84 1.82 4.25
CA ASP A 168 -31.59 0.78 4.94
C ASP A 168 -30.81 0.30 6.17
N LEU A 169 -30.88 1.11 7.23
CA LEU A 169 -30.26 0.80 8.51
C LEU A 169 -31.33 0.42 9.53
N PRO A 170 -31.26 -0.78 10.17
CA PRO A 170 -32.25 -1.23 11.13
C PRO A 170 -32.52 -0.25 12.27
N LEU A 171 -31.48 0.44 12.76
CA LEU A 171 -31.60 1.45 13.82
C LEU A 171 -32.41 2.68 13.37
N MET A 172 -32.17 3.16 12.14
CA MET A 172 -32.92 4.29 11.59
C MET A 172 -34.36 3.88 11.28
N ALA A 173 -34.58 2.69 10.74
CA ALA A 173 -35.92 2.16 10.48
C ALA A 173 -36.75 2.08 11.78
N ALA A 174 -36.18 1.54 12.86
CA ALA A 174 -36.84 1.46 14.16
C ALA A 174 -37.17 2.84 14.75
N ALA A 175 -36.23 3.79 14.67
CA ALA A 175 -36.45 5.14 15.19
C ALA A 175 -37.57 5.87 14.42
N TRP A 176 -37.63 5.71 13.09
CA TRP A 176 -38.68 6.31 12.27
C TRP A 176 -40.04 5.64 12.44
N ALA A 177 -40.09 4.31 12.64
CA ALA A 177 -41.33 3.61 13.00
C ALA A 177 -41.88 4.09 14.35
N GLY A 178 -40.99 4.35 15.33
CA GLY A 178 -41.38 4.95 16.60
C GLY A 178 -41.93 6.38 16.45
N LEU A 179 -41.34 7.18 15.57
CA LEU A 179 -41.83 8.53 15.26
C LEU A 179 -43.16 8.53 14.53
N GLU A 180 -43.39 7.57 13.62
CA GLU A 180 -44.68 7.38 12.96
C GLU A 180 -45.78 7.03 13.97
N ALA A 181 -45.52 6.10 14.89
CA ALA A 181 -46.46 5.74 15.95
C ALA A 181 -46.76 6.93 16.89
N ALA A 182 -45.75 7.73 17.22
CA ALA A 182 -45.91 8.95 18.02
C ALA A 182 -46.70 10.04 17.27
N ALA A 183 -46.47 10.20 15.97
CA ALA A 183 -47.25 11.12 15.14
C ALA A 183 -48.72 10.68 15.08
N ALA A 184 -48.98 9.38 14.97
CA ALA A 184 -50.34 8.83 14.93
C ALA A 184 -51.11 9.01 16.25
N SER A 185 -50.43 9.07 17.41
CA SER A 185 -51.09 9.32 18.69
C SER A 185 -51.51 10.79 18.88
N GLY A 186 -50.89 11.71 18.14
CA GLY A 186 -51.11 13.16 18.29
C GLY A 186 -50.63 13.74 19.62
N ASP A 187 -49.89 12.96 20.42
CA ASP A 187 -49.32 13.41 21.70
C ASP A 187 -47.98 14.15 21.46
N PRO A 188 -47.90 15.45 21.78
CA PRO A 188 -46.71 16.25 21.54
C PRO A 188 -45.47 15.77 22.33
N GLU A 189 -45.65 15.18 23.52
CA GLU A 189 -44.52 14.68 24.32
C GLU A 189 -43.91 13.44 23.66
N SER A 190 -44.75 12.47 23.27
CA SER A 190 -44.35 11.30 22.49
C SER A 190 -43.63 11.70 21.19
N VAL A 191 -44.16 12.70 20.47
CA VAL A 191 -43.53 13.22 19.24
C VAL A 191 -42.16 13.83 19.54
N ALA A 192 -42.01 14.63 20.60
CA ALA A 192 -40.73 15.23 20.97
C ALA A 192 -39.67 14.17 21.33
N VAL A 193 -40.04 13.15 22.10
CA VAL A 193 -39.15 12.03 22.46
C VAL A 193 -38.72 11.26 21.21
N ALA A 194 -39.66 10.93 20.33
CA ALA A 194 -39.37 10.19 19.11
C ALA A 194 -38.50 11.00 18.11
N LEU A 195 -38.69 12.31 18.04
CA LEU A 195 -37.82 13.21 17.25
C LEU A 195 -36.38 13.21 17.76
N ALA A 196 -36.17 13.22 19.08
CA ALA A 196 -34.84 13.11 19.67
C ALA A 196 -34.18 11.76 19.38
N ALA A 197 -34.94 10.65 19.48
CA ALA A 197 -34.47 9.32 19.14
C ALA A 197 -34.07 9.21 17.64
N ALA A 198 -34.89 9.76 16.74
CA ALA A 198 -34.59 9.83 15.31
C ALA A 198 -33.31 10.64 15.05
N ALA A 199 -33.14 11.80 15.69
CA ALA A 199 -31.92 12.61 15.58
C ALA A 199 -30.66 11.87 16.06
N GLY A 200 -30.77 11.08 17.13
CA GLY A 200 -29.68 10.23 17.63
C GLY A 200 -29.30 9.13 16.63
N ALA A 201 -30.30 8.45 16.04
CA ALA A 201 -30.07 7.42 15.03
C ALA A 201 -29.44 7.99 13.74
N GLU A 202 -29.89 9.17 13.30
CA GLU A 202 -29.31 9.91 12.17
C GLU A 202 -27.83 10.26 12.43
N ARG A 203 -27.50 10.73 13.63
CA ARG A 203 -26.12 11.07 14.01
C ARG A 203 -25.22 9.83 14.00
N ALA A 204 -25.67 8.73 14.60
CA ALA A 204 -24.91 7.47 14.61
C ALA A 204 -24.69 6.90 13.19
N TRP A 205 -25.66 7.07 12.30
CA TRP A 205 -25.50 6.72 10.88
C TRP A 205 -24.41 7.56 10.22
N ILE A 206 -24.48 8.88 10.35
CA ILE A 206 -23.51 9.79 9.73
C ILE A 206 -22.10 9.55 10.28
N GLU A 207 -21.94 9.34 11.58
CA GLU A 207 -20.64 9.02 12.19
C GLU A 207 -20.07 7.71 11.61
N ARG A 208 -20.91 6.69 11.41
CA ARG A 208 -20.52 5.42 10.79
C ARG A 208 -20.11 5.58 9.33
N GLU A 209 -20.91 6.32 8.56
CA GLU A 209 -20.59 6.64 7.15
C GLU A 209 -19.30 7.44 7.05
N ALA A 210 -19.11 8.45 7.90
CA ALA A 210 -17.91 9.26 7.94
C ALA A 210 -16.66 8.44 8.33
N ALA A 211 -16.81 7.45 9.21
CA ALA A 211 -15.72 6.56 9.60
C ALA A 211 -15.38 5.51 8.52
N ALA A 212 -16.37 5.04 7.76
CA ALA A 212 -16.19 4.05 6.69
C ALA A 212 -15.78 4.67 5.35
N ALA A 213 -16.17 5.92 5.11
CA ALA A 213 -15.85 6.64 3.89
C ALA A 213 -14.35 6.99 3.83
N PRO A 214 -13.75 7.00 2.61
CA PRO A 214 -12.47 7.68 2.41
C PRO A 214 -12.56 9.08 3.01
N TYR A 215 -11.52 9.50 3.74
CA TYR A 215 -11.59 10.74 4.50
C TYR A 215 -12.06 11.88 3.61
N GLY A 216 -13.18 12.47 4.01
CA GLY A 216 -13.83 13.44 3.18
C GLY A 216 -14.35 12.83 1.86
N ASP A 217 -15.33 11.95 1.93
CA ASP A 217 -16.24 11.70 0.82
C ASP A 217 -17.32 12.81 0.78
N PRO A 218 -17.49 13.59 -0.32
CA PRO A 218 -18.64 14.50 -0.46
C PRO A 218 -19.97 13.75 -0.45
N GLY A 219 -19.93 12.45 -0.73
CA GLY A 219 -21.09 11.57 -0.70
C GLY A 219 -21.78 11.54 0.66
N VAL A 220 -21.08 11.65 1.79
CA VAL A 220 -21.73 11.63 3.11
C VAL A 220 -22.64 12.85 3.31
N ASP A 221 -22.15 14.07 2.99
CA ASP A 221 -22.96 15.28 3.06
C ASP A 221 -24.11 15.25 2.04
N ALA A 222 -23.82 14.85 0.79
CA ALA A 222 -24.83 14.80 -0.26
C ALA A 222 -25.94 13.78 0.03
N ARG A 223 -25.59 12.56 0.48
CA ARG A 223 -26.53 11.52 0.92
C ARG A 223 -27.36 12.00 2.10
N TRP A 224 -26.75 12.67 3.09
CA TRP A 224 -27.49 13.25 4.21
C TRP A 224 -28.49 14.33 3.76
N ARG A 225 -28.11 15.20 2.81
CA ARG A 225 -29.00 16.25 2.28
C ARG A 225 -30.20 15.67 1.55
N THR A 226 -29.99 14.69 0.66
CA THR A 226 -31.09 13.97 0.00
C THR A 226 -31.98 13.27 1.02
N TYR A 227 -31.39 12.61 2.02
CA TYR A 227 -32.11 12.00 3.12
C TYR A 227 -32.98 13.02 3.89
N ALA A 228 -32.41 14.17 4.25
CA ALA A 228 -33.09 15.21 5.01
C ALA A 228 -34.29 15.80 4.25
N HIS A 229 -34.20 15.97 2.93
CA HIS A 229 -35.33 16.43 2.11
C HIS A 229 -36.47 15.42 2.08
N ARG A 230 -36.17 14.16 1.74
CA ARG A 230 -37.19 13.08 1.71
C ARG A 230 -37.86 12.90 3.06
N ARG A 231 -37.12 13.01 4.17
CA ARG A 231 -37.68 12.91 5.52
C ARG A 231 -38.48 14.14 5.92
N ALA A 232 -38.09 15.34 5.50
CA ALA A 232 -38.90 16.53 5.72
C ALA A 232 -40.27 16.43 5.03
N GLU A 233 -40.35 15.82 3.85
CA GLU A 233 -41.63 15.56 3.16
C GLU A 233 -42.53 14.59 3.94
N VAL A 234 -41.95 13.51 4.48
CA VAL A 234 -42.69 12.55 5.33
C VAL A 234 -43.24 13.23 6.58
N LEU A 235 -42.43 14.07 7.25
CA LEU A 235 -42.86 14.81 8.44
C LEU A 235 -44.00 15.79 8.11
N ASP A 236 -43.94 16.47 6.97
CA ASP A 236 -45.02 17.35 6.50
C ASP A 236 -46.31 16.58 6.19
N ALA A 237 -46.21 15.38 5.63
CA ALA A 237 -47.37 14.53 5.37
C ALA A 237 -48.05 14.13 6.70
N TRP A 238 -47.27 13.72 7.71
CA TRP A 238 -47.81 13.39 9.03
C TRP A 238 -48.42 14.61 9.74
N ALA A 239 -47.77 15.78 9.66
CA ALA A 239 -48.34 17.03 10.18
C ALA A 239 -49.68 17.36 9.50
N THR A 240 -49.77 17.20 8.18
CA THR A 240 -51.00 17.44 7.41
C THR A 240 -52.15 16.51 7.85
N VAL A 241 -51.85 15.26 8.21
CA VAL A 241 -52.86 14.33 8.76
C VAL A 241 -53.37 14.82 10.11
N LEU A 242 -52.49 15.24 11.01
CA LEU A 242 -52.89 15.82 12.32
C LEU A 242 -53.68 17.13 12.17
N GLU A 243 -53.40 17.91 11.13
CA GLU A 243 -54.06 19.18 10.83
C GLU A 243 -55.47 19.02 10.25
N LYS A 244 -55.83 17.83 9.74
CA LYS A 244 -57.10 17.59 9.02
C LYS A 244 -58.34 17.94 9.85
N ASP A 245 -58.31 17.62 11.14
CA ASP A 245 -59.44 17.81 12.05
C ASP A 245 -59.31 19.11 12.88
N LEU A 246 -58.30 19.94 12.58
CA LEU A 246 -58.09 21.21 13.25
C LEU A 246 -58.95 22.32 12.65
N THR A 247 -59.43 23.22 13.52
CA THR A 247 -60.08 24.46 13.09
C THR A 247 -59.12 25.32 12.25
N PRO A 248 -59.62 26.21 11.38
CA PRO A 248 -58.78 27.13 10.61
C PRO A 248 -57.79 27.93 11.48
N LEU A 249 -58.25 28.43 12.64
CA LEU A 249 -57.41 29.15 13.60
C LEU A 249 -56.28 28.27 14.17
N GLN A 250 -56.57 27.01 14.52
CA GLN A 250 -55.54 26.09 15.01
C GLN A 250 -54.49 25.78 13.95
N ARG A 251 -54.87 25.65 12.68
CA ARG A 251 -53.91 25.47 11.57
C ARG A 251 -53.01 26.70 11.39
N GLU A 252 -53.58 27.90 11.46
CA GLU A 252 -52.80 29.14 11.45
C GLU A 252 -51.79 29.18 12.61
N LEU A 253 -52.21 28.76 13.82
CA LEU A 253 -51.30 28.67 14.96
C LEU A 253 -50.19 27.62 14.77
N VAL A 254 -50.43 26.50 14.08
CA VAL A 254 -49.36 25.55 13.72
C VAL A 254 -48.30 26.22 12.86
N ASP A 255 -48.71 26.98 11.84
CA ASP A 255 -47.78 27.67 10.95
C ASP A 255 -46.97 28.77 11.64
N LEU A 256 -47.61 29.50 12.56
CA LEU A 256 -46.99 30.54 13.38
C LEU A 256 -46.00 29.98 14.41
N THR A 257 -46.19 28.75 14.89
CA THR A 257 -45.37 28.16 15.97
C THR A 257 -44.25 27.26 15.45
N ALA A 258 -44.38 26.74 14.23
CA ALA A 258 -43.35 25.93 13.58
C ALA A 258 -41.95 26.59 13.50
N PRO A 259 -41.77 27.92 13.25
CA PRO A 259 -40.45 28.56 13.26
C PRO A 259 -39.74 28.46 14.61
N SER A 260 -40.47 28.64 15.72
CA SER A 260 -39.95 28.47 17.08
C SER A 260 -39.41 27.06 17.30
N HIS A 261 -40.17 26.04 16.87
CA HIS A 261 -39.73 24.66 16.96
C HIS A 261 -38.55 24.35 16.03
N ALA A 262 -38.49 24.95 14.85
CA ALA A 262 -37.34 24.80 13.96
C ALA A 262 -36.06 25.32 14.62
N ILE A 263 -36.09 26.49 15.29
CA ILE A 263 -34.96 27.03 16.04
C ILE A 263 -34.57 26.08 17.19
N ARG A 264 -35.56 25.61 17.95
CA ARG A 264 -35.33 24.74 19.12
C ARG A 264 -34.73 23.38 18.75
N LEU A 265 -35.17 22.79 17.64
CA LEU A 265 -34.74 21.46 17.18
C LEU A 265 -33.49 21.50 16.29
N ALA A 266 -33.10 22.68 15.78
CA ALA A 266 -31.93 22.84 14.94
C ALA A 266 -30.61 22.33 15.58
N PRO A 267 -30.33 22.48 16.89
CA PRO A 267 -29.12 21.94 17.51
C PRO A 267 -29.01 20.42 17.44
N ASP A 268 -30.15 19.71 17.52
CA ASP A 268 -30.17 18.24 17.54
C ASP A 268 -29.88 17.63 16.17
N MET A 269 -30.04 18.42 15.11
CA MET A 269 -29.78 17.99 13.74
C MET A 269 -28.32 17.60 13.59
N PRO A 270 -28.01 16.50 12.89
CA PRO A 270 -26.63 16.06 12.76
C PRO A 270 -25.85 17.03 11.83
N ASP A 271 -24.54 17.02 11.99
CA ASP A 271 -23.62 17.83 11.18
C ASP A 271 -22.63 16.89 10.49
N PRO A 272 -22.90 16.49 9.22
CA PRO A 272 -22.03 15.56 8.50
C PRO A 272 -20.62 16.11 8.31
N ALA A 273 -20.45 17.43 8.27
CA ALA A 273 -19.15 18.06 8.17
C ALA A 273 -18.37 17.92 9.49
N ALA A 274 -19.05 18.11 10.64
CA ALA A 274 -18.45 17.87 11.96
C ALA A 274 -18.11 16.40 12.22
N ALA A 275 -18.96 15.46 11.77
CA ALA A 275 -18.70 14.03 11.90
C ALA A 275 -17.48 13.59 11.06
N THR A 276 -17.37 14.11 9.84
CA THR A 276 -16.20 13.86 8.97
C THR A 276 -14.92 14.45 9.58
N LEU A 277 -15.02 15.61 10.22
CA LEU A 277 -13.92 16.23 10.98
C LEU A 277 -13.47 15.34 12.15
N ALA A 278 -14.41 14.88 12.98
CA ALA A 278 -14.15 14.07 14.17
C ALA A 278 -13.56 12.70 13.83
N ALA A 279 -13.92 12.13 12.66
CA ALA A 279 -13.34 10.90 12.16
C ALA A 279 -11.85 11.05 11.74
N GLY A 280 -11.36 12.28 11.56
CA GLY A 280 -9.97 12.54 11.23
C GLY A 280 -9.07 12.48 12.46
N ALA A 281 -8.04 11.64 12.41
CA ALA A 281 -6.97 11.72 13.39
C ALA A 281 -6.39 13.16 13.40
N PRO A 282 -6.15 13.76 14.58
CA PRO A 282 -5.50 15.06 14.65
C PRO A 282 -4.15 14.99 13.93
N PRO A 283 -3.76 16.02 13.18
CA PRO A 283 -2.51 16.00 12.43
C PRO A 283 -1.33 15.82 13.39
N GLU A 284 -0.63 14.69 13.28
CA GLU A 284 0.60 14.44 14.01
C GLU A 284 1.80 15.00 13.24
N ALA A 285 2.76 15.57 13.97
CA ALA A 285 4.02 16.00 13.37
C ALA A 285 5.01 14.84 13.39
N SER A 286 5.58 14.55 12.22
CA SER A 286 6.66 13.60 12.03
C SER A 286 7.89 14.32 11.46
N PRO A 287 9.11 13.78 11.66
CA PRO A 287 10.29 14.21 10.91
C PRO A 287 10.04 14.30 9.39
N ALA A 288 10.32 15.44 8.77
CA ALA A 288 10.19 15.58 7.31
C ALA A 288 11.06 14.54 6.59
N ARG A 289 10.61 13.96 5.48
CA ARG A 289 11.34 12.91 4.73
C ARG A 289 12.70 13.38 4.27
N VAL A 290 12.78 14.63 3.82
CA VAL A 290 14.03 15.28 3.40
C VAL A 290 14.96 15.43 4.61
N SER A 291 14.43 15.80 5.78
CA SER A 291 15.21 15.87 7.03
C SER A 291 15.64 14.49 7.55
N LYS A 292 14.89 13.42 7.24
CA LYS A 292 15.23 12.05 7.57
C LYS A 292 16.37 11.55 6.68
N LEU A 293 16.27 11.73 5.36
CA LEU A 293 17.36 11.43 4.42
C LEU A 293 18.64 12.21 4.75
N ALA A 294 18.52 13.50 5.09
CA ALA A 294 19.65 14.30 5.53
C ALA A 294 20.25 13.79 6.85
N ARG A 295 19.41 13.45 7.84
CA ARG A 295 19.86 12.82 9.11
C ARG A 295 20.54 11.48 8.90
N ASP A 296 19.95 10.62 8.07
CA ASP A 296 20.48 9.30 7.76
C ASP A 296 21.82 9.43 7.01
N ALA A 297 21.93 10.40 6.09
CA ALA A 297 23.18 10.72 5.41
C ALA A 297 24.26 11.24 6.37
N HIS A 298 23.92 12.13 7.30
CA HIS A 298 24.87 12.63 8.31
C HIS A 298 25.28 11.55 9.32
N THR A 299 24.35 10.68 9.70
CA THR A 299 24.62 9.53 10.58
C THR A 299 25.53 8.52 9.88
N ALA A 300 25.26 8.24 8.59
CA ALA A 300 26.10 7.38 7.77
C ALA A 300 27.49 8.00 7.52
N ALA A 301 27.56 9.30 7.26
CA ALA A 301 28.82 10.03 7.09
C ALA A 301 29.64 10.01 8.39
N GLY A 302 29.03 10.31 9.54
CA GLY A 302 29.67 10.22 10.85
C GLY A 302 30.17 8.80 11.16
N GLY A 303 29.36 7.78 10.85
CA GLY A 303 29.75 6.37 10.98
C GLY A 303 30.90 5.98 10.07
N MET A 304 30.91 6.45 8.81
CA MET A 304 32.02 6.23 7.87
C MET A 304 33.31 6.92 8.35
N ILE A 305 33.23 8.16 8.83
CA ILE A 305 34.39 8.88 9.39
C ILE A 305 34.95 8.10 10.60
N GLY A 306 34.09 7.65 11.51
CA GLY A 306 34.49 6.83 12.66
C GLY A 306 35.13 5.49 12.26
N LEU A 307 34.58 4.82 11.24
CA LEU A 307 35.14 3.59 10.68
C LEU A 307 36.49 3.80 9.99
N VAL A 308 36.64 4.89 9.22
CA VAL A 308 37.92 5.24 8.56
C VAL A 308 38.99 5.56 9.59
N ALA A 309 38.65 6.34 10.63
CA ALA A 309 39.57 6.61 11.74
C ALA A 309 39.97 5.32 12.48
N GLY A 310 39.00 4.44 12.78
CA GLY A 310 39.26 3.14 13.39
C GLY A 310 40.10 2.21 12.50
N LEU A 311 39.87 2.21 11.19
CA LEU A 311 40.65 1.46 10.21
C LEU A 311 42.08 2.01 10.09
N ALA A 312 42.28 3.32 10.11
CA ALA A 312 43.61 3.93 10.08
C ALA A 312 44.43 3.55 11.33
N ILE A 313 43.81 3.58 12.51
CA ILE A 313 44.44 3.16 13.78
C ILE A 313 44.74 1.64 13.75
N ALA A 314 43.80 0.82 13.27
CA ALA A 314 44.00 -0.62 13.18
C ALA A 314 45.04 -1.02 12.11
N ALA A 315 45.12 -0.29 10.99
CA ALA A 315 46.07 -0.53 9.91
C ALA A 315 47.50 -0.14 10.30
N ALA A 316 47.68 0.88 11.16
CA ALA A 316 48.98 1.23 11.71
C ALA A 316 49.55 0.17 12.67
N ALA A 317 48.67 -0.64 13.30
CA ALA A 317 49.05 -1.66 14.28
C ALA A 317 49.16 -3.09 13.71
N TRP A 318 48.86 -3.30 12.42
CA TRP A 318 48.78 -4.65 11.83
C TRP A 318 50.05 -5.00 11.03
N PRO A 319 50.75 -6.12 11.33
CA PRO A 319 51.86 -6.57 10.51
C PRO A 319 51.34 -6.95 9.12
N ARG A 320 51.89 -6.28 8.09
CA ARG A 320 51.55 -6.46 6.66
C ARG A 320 51.68 -7.95 6.27
N ARG A 321 50.55 -8.65 6.19
CA ARG A 321 50.48 -9.99 5.60
C ARG A 321 50.47 -9.86 4.08
N ARG A 322 51.34 -10.64 3.43
CA ARG A 322 51.41 -10.81 1.97
C ARG A 322 50.02 -11.09 1.39
N ALA A 323 49.71 -10.41 0.31
CA ALA A 323 48.50 -10.61 -0.47
C ALA A 323 48.41 -12.09 -0.92
N PRO A 324 47.24 -12.74 -0.81
CA PRO A 324 47.03 -14.01 -1.47
C PRO A 324 47.12 -13.80 -2.98
N ALA A 325 47.73 -14.78 -3.66
CA ALA A 325 47.86 -14.78 -5.11
C ALA A 325 46.46 -14.62 -5.77
N PRO A 326 46.38 -13.91 -6.91
CA PRO A 326 45.12 -13.78 -7.65
C PRO A 326 44.63 -15.16 -8.07
N ASP A 327 43.47 -15.56 -7.53
CA ASP A 327 42.75 -16.73 -8.03
C ASP A 327 42.52 -16.55 -9.54
N ALA A 328 42.82 -17.62 -10.28
CA ALA A 328 42.60 -17.69 -11.72
C ALA A 328 41.14 -17.27 -12.06
N PRO A 329 40.91 -16.60 -13.21
CA PRO A 329 39.58 -16.18 -13.62
C PRO A 329 38.64 -17.39 -13.63
N ALA A 330 37.48 -17.24 -12.99
CA ALA A 330 36.48 -18.31 -12.95
C ALA A 330 36.04 -18.63 -14.39
N PRO A 331 35.98 -19.91 -14.77
CA PRO A 331 35.53 -20.29 -16.10
C PRO A 331 34.09 -19.81 -16.34
N ALA A 332 33.79 -19.43 -17.58
CA ALA A 332 32.46 -19.01 -17.98
C ALA A 332 31.44 -20.16 -17.78
N PRO A 333 30.19 -19.85 -17.40
CA PRO A 333 29.16 -20.87 -17.22
C PRO A 333 28.85 -21.62 -18.52
N ASP A 334 28.99 -22.95 -18.49
CA ASP A 334 28.62 -23.85 -19.58
C ASP A 334 27.15 -24.26 -19.47
N LEU A 335 26.27 -23.43 -20.02
CA LEU A 335 24.83 -23.69 -20.01
C LEU A 335 24.41 -24.90 -20.87
N GLY A 336 25.35 -25.62 -21.52
CA GLY A 336 25.03 -26.82 -22.29
C GLY A 336 24.69 -28.04 -21.44
N ARG A 337 25.19 -28.11 -20.19
CA ARG A 337 25.21 -29.34 -19.38
C ARG A 337 23.97 -29.56 -18.53
N ALA A 338 23.42 -28.48 -17.97
CA ALA A 338 22.28 -28.52 -17.07
C ALA A 338 21.08 -27.82 -17.67
N TRP A 339 19.90 -28.39 -17.44
CA TRP A 339 18.64 -27.75 -17.82
C TRP A 339 18.12 -26.80 -16.71
N LEU A 340 18.49 -27.07 -15.45
CA LEU A 340 18.15 -26.25 -14.29
C LEU A 340 19.40 -25.56 -13.74
N HIS A 341 19.32 -24.25 -13.53
CA HIS A 341 20.38 -23.44 -12.96
C HIS A 341 19.89 -22.73 -11.70
N LEU A 342 20.58 -22.90 -10.58
CA LEU A 342 20.24 -22.26 -9.31
C LEU A 342 21.09 -21.01 -9.14
N VAL A 343 20.47 -19.87 -8.80
CA VAL A 343 21.17 -18.60 -8.63
C VAL A 343 21.01 -18.08 -7.22
N GLY A 344 22.13 -17.78 -6.56
CA GLY A 344 22.19 -17.11 -5.25
C GLY A 344 22.94 -15.78 -5.31
N GLY A 345 22.93 -15.02 -4.21
CA GLY A 345 23.69 -13.76 -4.09
C GLY A 345 23.00 -12.56 -4.74
N ARG A 346 23.64 -11.91 -5.72
CA ARG A 346 23.07 -10.77 -6.45
C ARG A 346 22.08 -11.22 -7.53
N LEU A 347 20.93 -11.72 -7.07
CA LEU A 347 19.94 -12.43 -7.87
C LEU A 347 19.58 -11.76 -9.20
N ALA A 348 19.21 -10.47 -9.20
CA ALA A 348 18.77 -9.79 -10.42
C ALA A 348 19.85 -9.75 -11.51
N ARG A 349 21.11 -9.49 -11.15
CA ARG A 349 22.22 -9.48 -12.11
C ARG A 349 22.59 -10.89 -12.54
N GLY A 350 22.61 -11.83 -11.60
CA GLY A 350 22.95 -13.22 -11.88
C GLY A 350 21.96 -13.89 -12.82
N THR A 351 20.65 -13.68 -12.61
CA THR A 351 19.63 -14.23 -13.51
C THR A 351 19.67 -13.58 -14.88
N MET A 352 19.90 -12.26 -14.98
CA MET A 352 20.06 -11.57 -16.26
C MET A 352 21.29 -12.04 -17.04
N GLU A 353 22.45 -12.20 -16.40
CA GLU A 353 23.67 -12.71 -17.07
C GLU A 353 23.47 -14.12 -17.62
N LEU A 354 22.87 -15.03 -16.84
CA LEU A 354 22.59 -16.39 -17.31
C LEU A 354 21.52 -16.42 -18.40
N ALA A 355 20.48 -15.60 -18.28
CA ALA A 355 19.44 -15.49 -19.31
C ALA A 355 20.00 -14.93 -20.62
N ALA A 356 20.86 -13.91 -20.57
CA ALA A 356 21.53 -13.36 -21.76
C ALA A 356 22.34 -14.44 -22.49
N ARG A 357 23.13 -15.22 -21.75
CA ARG A 357 23.93 -16.35 -22.28
C ARG A 357 23.09 -17.49 -22.82
N SER A 358 21.91 -17.72 -22.26
CA SER A 358 20.99 -18.75 -22.73
C SER A 358 20.28 -18.29 -24.01
N ALA A 359 19.79 -17.06 -24.03
CA ALA A 359 19.18 -16.43 -25.19
C ALA A 359 20.15 -16.33 -26.37
N ALA A 360 21.41 -15.99 -26.13
CA ALA A 360 22.46 -15.96 -27.17
C ALA A 360 22.70 -17.32 -27.85
N ARG A 361 22.30 -18.43 -27.21
CA ARG A 361 22.33 -19.77 -27.80
C ARG A 361 21.01 -20.17 -28.50
N GLY A 362 20.04 -19.26 -28.57
CA GLY A 362 18.73 -19.50 -29.18
C GLY A 362 17.75 -20.31 -28.32
N GLY A 363 18.08 -20.59 -27.06
CA GLY A 363 17.25 -21.40 -26.17
C GLY A 363 16.15 -20.62 -25.46
N ARG A 364 15.03 -21.28 -25.21
CA ARG A 364 13.92 -20.79 -24.38
C ARG A 364 14.28 -20.93 -22.91
N THR A 365 14.23 -19.81 -22.20
CA THR A 365 14.70 -19.71 -20.81
C THR A 365 13.60 -19.16 -19.93
N LEU A 366 13.26 -19.90 -18.87
CA LEU A 366 12.37 -19.43 -17.81
C LEU A 366 13.17 -19.00 -16.59
N VAL A 367 13.06 -17.73 -16.21
CA VAL A 367 13.59 -17.19 -14.95
C VAL A 367 12.50 -17.23 -13.89
N VAL A 368 12.73 -17.97 -12.81
CA VAL A 368 11.78 -18.11 -11.70
C VAL A 368 12.30 -17.34 -10.49
N ASP A 369 11.54 -16.34 -10.05
CA ASP A 369 11.79 -15.60 -8.81
C ASP A 369 11.24 -16.38 -7.61
N ALA A 370 12.06 -17.26 -7.03
CA ALA A 370 11.70 -18.02 -5.85
C ALA A 370 12.23 -17.40 -4.54
N ALA A 371 12.72 -16.16 -4.60
CA ALA A 371 13.33 -15.46 -3.48
C ALA A 371 12.44 -14.31 -3.00
N ARG A 372 11.85 -14.48 -1.81
CA ARG A 372 11.01 -13.43 -1.21
C ARG A 372 11.80 -12.13 -1.06
N GLY A 373 11.28 -11.05 -1.64
CA GLY A 373 11.89 -9.72 -1.53
C GLY A 373 13.10 -9.49 -2.45
N ALA A 374 13.44 -10.42 -3.34
CA ALA A 374 14.48 -10.20 -4.34
C ALA A 374 14.12 -9.11 -5.36
N GLY A 375 12.82 -8.86 -5.53
CA GLY A 375 12.31 -7.79 -6.38
C GLY A 375 12.64 -7.99 -7.87
N LEU A 376 12.79 -9.24 -8.33
CA LEU A 376 13.16 -9.51 -9.71
C LEU A 376 12.16 -8.90 -10.68
N HIS A 377 10.87 -8.92 -10.35
CA HIS A 377 9.82 -8.28 -11.14
C HIS A 377 10.15 -6.82 -11.54
N ARG A 378 10.78 -6.04 -10.66
CA ARG A 378 11.18 -4.65 -10.97
C ARG A 378 12.35 -4.59 -11.93
N ALA A 379 13.37 -5.43 -11.72
CA ALA A 379 14.53 -5.48 -12.60
C ALA A 379 14.15 -5.94 -14.01
N TRP A 380 13.22 -6.89 -14.10
CA TRP A 380 12.73 -7.48 -15.35
C TRP A 380 11.55 -6.71 -15.97
N GLY A 381 11.02 -5.67 -15.32
CA GLY A 381 9.89 -4.88 -15.82
C GLY A 381 8.58 -5.67 -15.97
N VAL A 382 8.37 -6.72 -15.17
CA VAL A 382 7.18 -7.58 -15.21
C VAL A 382 6.26 -7.36 -14.00
N GLY A 383 4.99 -7.74 -14.11
CA GLY A 383 4.03 -7.60 -13.01
C GLY A 383 4.30 -8.57 -11.85
N SER A 384 4.11 -8.12 -10.60
CA SER A 384 4.36 -8.90 -9.37
C SER A 384 3.16 -9.64 -8.80
N ARG A 385 1.94 -9.32 -9.25
CA ARG A 385 0.70 -9.72 -8.57
C ARG A 385 0.50 -11.25 -8.50
N LEU A 386 0.77 -11.94 -9.61
CA LEU A 386 0.68 -13.39 -9.71
C LEU A 386 2.04 -13.97 -10.15
N GLY A 387 2.43 -15.12 -9.60
CA GLY A 387 3.74 -15.68 -9.88
C GLY A 387 4.00 -17.06 -9.31
N PHE A 388 5.27 -17.32 -8.98
CA PHE A 388 5.82 -18.56 -8.47
C PHE A 388 5.00 -19.14 -7.31
N VAL A 389 4.61 -18.31 -6.33
CA VAL A 389 3.83 -18.81 -5.20
C VAL A 389 2.43 -19.27 -5.64
N ASP A 390 1.80 -18.62 -6.61
CA ASP A 390 0.49 -19.04 -7.13
C ASP A 390 0.57 -20.38 -7.89
N CYS A 391 1.70 -20.65 -8.56
CA CYS A 391 1.97 -21.96 -9.15
C CYS A 391 2.16 -23.04 -8.09
N LEU A 392 2.91 -22.76 -7.02
CA LEU A 392 3.09 -23.70 -5.90
C LEU A 392 1.80 -23.99 -5.14
N GLU A 393 0.86 -23.05 -5.08
CA GLU A 393 -0.45 -23.26 -4.45
C GLU A 393 -1.47 -23.94 -5.38
N GLU A 394 -1.02 -24.48 -6.52
CA GLU A 394 -1.83 -25.13 -7.56
C GLU A 394 -2.97 -24.27 -8.11
N ARG A 395 -2.88 -22.95 -7.96
CA ARG A 395 -3.92 -22.03 -8.42
C ARG A 395 -3.85 -21.82 -9.92
N MET A 396 -2.64 -21.88 -10.48
CA MET A 396 -2.36 -21.53 -11.87
C MET A 396 -1.21 -22.34 -12.50
N PRO A 397 -1.33 -22.70 -13.78
CA PRO A 397 -0.23 -23.33 -14.53
C PRO A 397 0.91 -22.33 -14.78
N VAL A 398 2.13 -22.84 -14.90
CA VAL A 398 3.37 -22.06 -15.15
C VAL A 398 3.23 -21.20 -16.40
N LEU A 399 2.73 -21.79 -17.49
CA LEU A 399 2.61 -21.08 -18.76
C LEU A 399 1.60 -19.92 -18.70
N GLY A 400 0.57 -20.03 -17.86
CA GLY A 400 -0.43 -18.97 -17.69
C GLY A 400 0.09 -17.75 -16.94
N LEU A 401 1.20 -17.88 -16.21
CA LEU A 401 1.78 -16.82 -15.38
C LEU A 401 3.15 -16.32 -15.85
N CYS A 402 3.83 -17.04 -16.73
CA CYS A 402 5.07 -16.57 -17.31
C CYS A 402 4.85 -15.29 -18.15
N GLN A 403 5.80 -14.37 -18.07
CA GLN A 403 5.76 -13.06 -18.73
C GLN A 403 7.00 -12.90 -19.60
N HIS A 404 6.91 -12.14 -20.69
CA HIS A 404 8.07 -11.89 -21.56
C HIS A 404 9.14 -11.07 -20.82
N GLY A 405 10.38 -11.55 -20.81
CA GLY A 405 11.52 -10.99 -20.06
C GLY A 405 12.33 -9.93 -20.81
N GLY A 406 11.81 -9.43 -21.93
CA GLY A 406 12.42 -8.33 -22.70
C GLY A 406 13.44 -8.73 -23.77
N LEU A 407 13.77 -10.04 -23.86
CA LEU A 407 14.53 -10.65 -24.95
C LEU A 407 13.75 -11.82 -25.56
N PRO A 408 13.88 -12.10 -26.87
CA PRO A 408 13.32 -13.29 -27.49
C PRO A 408 13.75 -14.56 -26.75
N GLY A 409 12.78 -15.44 -26.48
CA GLY A 409 13.04 -16.70 -25.78
C GLY A 409 13.25 -16.57 -24.27
N VAL A 410 13.26 -15.37 -23.68
CA VAL A 410 13.39 -15.19 -22.23
C VAL A 410 12.04 -14.89 -21.59
N PHE A 411 11.66 -15.69 -20.61
CA PHE A 411 10.42 -15.58 -19.87
C PHE A 411 10.70 -15.47 -18.37
N VAL A 412 9.82 -14.80 -17.64
CA VAL A 412 9.97 -14.55 -16.21
C VAL A 412 8.70 -14.94 -15.48
N LEU A 413 8.85 -15.74 -14.43
CA LEU A 413 7.83 -16.02 -13.43
C LEU A 413 8.21 -15.24 -12.16
N ALA A 414 7.51 -14.13 -11.91
CA ALA A 414 7.72 -13.29 -10.72
C ALA A 414 7.40 -14.06 -9.43
N TYR A 415 7.77 -13.55 -8.26
CA TYR A 415 7.51 -14.24 -6.99
C TYR A 415 6.01 -14.41 -6.68
N GLY A 416 5.20 -13.38 -6.94
CA GLY A 416 3.76 -13.35 -6.61
C GLY A 416 3.45 -12.65 -5.27
N GLU A 417 2.28 -12.03 -5.16
CA GLU A 417 1.81 -11.36 -3.92
C GLU A 417 1.10 -12.35 -3.00
N ALA A 418 1.86 -13.30 -2.45
CA ALA A 418 1.31 -14.28 -1.53
C ALA A 418 1.18 -13.73 -0.11
N ARG A 419 -0.02 -13.88 0.47
CA ARG A 419 -0.28 -13.62 1.90
C ARG A 419 0.22 -14.76 2.80
N ARG A 420 0.45 -15.95 2.23
CA ARG A 420 0.88 -17.16 2.95
C ARG A 420 2.31 -17.56 2.55
N ARG A 421 2.96 -18.38 3.39
CA ARG A 421 4.27 -18.95 3.06
C ARG A 421 4.08 -20.01 1.94
N PRO A 422 4.92 -20.00 0.89
CA PRO A 422 4.82 -20.98 -0.19
C PRO A 422 5.03 -22.40 0.32
N GLN A 423 4.23 -23.34 -0.17
CA GLN A 423 4.42 -24.77 0.03
C GLN A 423 5.39 -25.29 -1.03
N TRP A 424 6.66 -25.47 -0.63
CA TRP A 424 7.73 -25.82 -1.58
C TRP A 424 7.61 -27.24 -2.13
N THR A 425 6.80 -28.11 -1.50
CA THR A 425 6.54 -29.49 -1.94
C THR A 425 6.06 -29.58 -3.39
N GLN A 426 5.44 -28.53 -3.93
CA GLN A 426 4.93 -28.48 -5.31
C GLN A 426 5.97 -28.00 -6.34
N LEU A 427 7.20 -27.69 -5.91
CA LEU A 427 8.27 -27.25 -6.82
C LEU A 427 8.59 -28.32 -7.87
N ASP A 428 8.51 -29.60 -7.51
CA ASP A 428 8.76 -30.72 -8.41
C ASP A 428 7.83 -30.71 -9.63
N ARG A 429 6.53 -30.61 -9.34
CA ARG A 429 5.47 -30.50 -10.34
C ARG A 429 5.64 -29.26 -11.23
N LEU A 430 5.95 -28.11 -10.64
CA LEU A 430 6.20 -26.86 -11.38
C LEU A 430 7.34 -27.04 -12.39
N LEU A 431 8.43 -27.70 -11.95
CA LEU A 431 9.60 -27.96 -12.80
C LEU A 431 9.30 -28.96 -13.92
N GLU A 432 8.54 -30.02 -13.64
CA GLU A 432 8.08 -30.96 -14.69
C GLU A 432 7.13 -30.30 -15.69
N GLU A 433 6.27 -29.38 -15.25
CA GLU A 433 5.41 -28.60 -16.15
C GLU A 433 6.23 -27.65 -17.04
N ALA A 434 7.28 -27.02 -16.50
CA ALA A 434 8.14 -26.12 -17.27
C ALA A 434 9.02 -26.86 -18.30
N ARG A 435 9.49 -28.06 -17.96
CA ARG A 435 10.48 -28.83 -18.73
C ARG A 435 10.17 -29.00 -20.23
N PRO A 436 8.95 -29.33 -20.68
CA PRO A 436 8.66 -29.47 -22.12
C PRO A 436 8.62 -28.14 -22.89
N HIS A 437 8.63 -26.99 -22.20
CA HIS A 437 8.43 -25.67 -22.83
C HIS A 437 9.67 -24.78 -22.82
N PHE A 438 10.63 -25.07 -21.95
CA PHE A 438 11.85 -24.28 -21.79
C PHE A 438 13.07 -25.18 -21.84
N ASP A 439 14.04 -24.81 -22.68
CA ASP A 439 15.33 -25.47 -22.73
C ASP A 439 16.06 -25.31 -21.40
N ARG A 440 15.88 -24.16 -20.73
CA ARG A 440 16.53 -23.83 -19.46
C ARG A 440 15.57 -23.21 -18.46
N VAL A 441 15.73 -23.58 -17.20
CA VAL A 441 15.10 -22.93 -16.05
C VAL A 441 16.17 -22.34 -15.16
N ILE A 442 16.06 -21.05 -14.85
CA ILE A 442 16.93 -20.33 -13.93
C ILE A 442 16.13 -20.03 -12.66
N LEU A 443 16.41 -20.73 -11.58
CA LEU A 443 15.72 -20.61 -10.30
C LEU A 443 16.50 -19.70 -9.33
N ALA A 444 15.96 -18.53 -9.03
CA ALA A 444 16.56 -17.58 -8.10
C ALA A 444 16.23 -17.93 -6.64
N LEU A 445 17.24 -18.27 -5.85
CA LEU A 445 17.09 -18.72 -4.46
C LEU A 445 17.61 -17.68 -3.47
N GLY A 446 16.78 -17.34 -2.50
CA GLY A 446 17.10 -16.36 -1.47
C GLY A 446 17.80 -16.97 -0.25
N PRO A 447 18.26 -16.12 0.69
CA PRO A 447 18.77 -16.59 1.98
C PRO A 447 17.72 -17.31 2.81
N ASP A 448 16.43 -17.20 2.50
CA ASP A 448 15.32 -17.82 3.25
C ASP A 448 14.81 -19.13 2.63
N THR A 449 15.47 -19.64 1.58
CA THR A 449 15.08 -20.91 0.94
C THR A 449 15.11 -22.07 1.95
N PRO A 450 14.03 -22.88 2.07
CA PRO A 450 13.99 -23.98 3.03
C PRO A 450 14.85 -25.17 2.59
N ARG A 451 15.25 -26.01 3.55
CA ARG A 451 16.06 -27.22 3.31
C ARG A 451 15.37 -28.24 2.40
N GLU A 452 14.04 -28.30 2.46
CA GLU A 452 13.22 -29.21 1.65
C GLU A 452 13.43 -29.03 0.13
N VAL A 453 13.85 -27.83 -0.30
CA VAL A 453 14.20 -27.59 -1.71
C VAL A 453 15.33 -28.51 -2.16
N GLY A 454 16.33 -28.77 -1.31
CA GLY A 454 17.41 -29.69 -1.64
C GLY A 454 16.93 -31.12 -1.89
N SER A 455 16.02 -31.62 -1.06
CA SER A 455 15.44 -32.96 -1.26
C SER A 455 14.61 -33.05 -2.55
N ILE A 456 13.85 -32.00 -2.88
CA ILE A 456 13.02 -31.96 -4.10
C ILE A 456 13.88 -31.90 -5.36
N LEU A 457 15.00 -31.18 -5.28
CA LEU A 457 15.93 -31.02 -6.39
C LEU A 457 16.88 -32.22 -6.54
N SER A 458 16.98 -33.09 -5.53
CA SER A 458 17.85 -34.26 -5.56
C SER A 458 17.61 -35.14 -6.79
N GLY A 459 18.70 -35.58 -7.43
CA GLY A 459 18.64 -36.46 -8.61
C GLY A 459 18.43 -35.75 -9.95
N ARG A 460 18.23 -34.42 -9.97
CA ARG A 460 18.11 -33.65 -11.23
C ARG A 460 19.47 -33.11 -11.70
N VAL A 461 19.65 -33.01 -13.01
CA VAL A 461 20.86 -32.42 -13.61
C VAL A 461 20.79 -30.89 -13.49
N MET A 462 21.57 -30.33 -12.57
CA MET A 462 21.58 -28.88 -12.32
C MET A 462 22.94 -28.32 -11.93
N GLU A 463 23.08 -27.00 -12.05
CA GLU A 463 24.29 -26.25 -11.67
C GLU A 463 23.93 -25.09 -10.73
N GLY A 464 24.76 -24.85 -9.72
CA GLY A 464 24.62 -23.72 -8.79
C GLY A 464 25.55 -22.57 -9.16
N TRP A 465 25.04 -21.33 -9.08
CA TRP A 465 25.77 -20.11 -9.42
C TRP A 465 25.60 -19.05 -8.34
N TRP A 466 26.70 -18.62 -7.72
CA TRP A 466 26.70 -17.56 -6.74
C TRP A 466 27.16 -16.25 -7.38
N ALA A 467 26.22 -15.32 -7.53
CA ALA A 467 26.41 -14.08 -8.27
C ALA A 467 27.11 -13.02 -7.38
N VAL A 468 28.38 -12.74 -7.68
CA VAL A 468 29.25 -11.84 -6.88
C VAL A 468 29.90 -10.75 -7.72
N SER A 469 30.17 -9.60 -7.09
CA SER A 469 30.86 -8.46 -7.72
C SER A 469 32.33 -8.31 -7.31
N ARG A 470 32.79 -9.04 -6.28
CA ARG A 470 34.17 -8.99 -5.75
C ARG A 470 34.64 -10.38 -5.32
N GLN A 471 35.93 -10.53 -5.07
CA GLN A 471 36.58 -11.82 -4.74
C GLN A 471 36.03 -12.45 -3.44
N GLY A 472 35.89 -13.78 -3.46
CA GLY A 472 35.48 -14.62 -2.34
C GLY A 472 34.00 -15.02 -2.34
N LEU A 473 33.72 -16.31 -2.10
CA LEU A 473 32.36 -16.76 -1.78
C LEU A 473 32.05 -16.38 -0.32
N PRO A 474 30.96 -15.63 -0.06
CA PRO A 474 30.59 -15.27 1.30
C PRO A 474 30.03 -16.49 2.03
N ARG A 475 30.07 -16.49 3.38
CA ARG A 475 29.40 -17.50 4.25
C ARG A 475 27.90 -17.72 3.95
N ALA A 476 27.28 -16.84 3.18
CA ALA A 476 25.91 -17.00 2.71
C ALA A 476 25.80 -18.05 1.59
N ALA A 477 26.83 -18.21 0.76
CA ALA A 477 26.94 -19.25 -0.25
C ALA A 477 26.98 -20.62 0.44
N ASP A 478 27.93 -20.85 1.36
CA ASP A 478 28.05 -22.11 2.11
C ASP A 478 26.74 -22.53 2.80
N ARG A 479 26.01 -21.55 3.35
CA ARG A 479 24.70 -21.79 3.99
C ARG A 479 23.61 -22.17 3.00
N LEU A 480 23.64 -21.64 1.78
CA LEU A 480 22.70 -22.04 0.72
C LEU A 480 23.11 -23.41 0.15
N GLU A 481 24.40 -23.63 -0.09
CA GLU A 481 24.95 -24.93 -0.50
C GLU A 481 24.54 -26.05 0.45
N TYR A 482 24.75 -25.85 1.76
CA TYR A 482 24.38 -26.83 2.77
C TYR A 482 22.88 -27.16 2.78
N ARG A 483 22.01 -26.17 2.51
CA ARG A 483 20.55 -26.39 2.52
C ARG A 483 20.04 -27.07 1.26
N VAL A 484 20.61 -26.73 0.12
CA VAL A 484 20.15 -27.24 -1.19
C VAL A 484 20.90 -28.52 -1.57
N GLY A 485 22.06 -28.79 -0.97
CA GLY A 485 22.87 -29.97 -1.25
C GLY A 485 23.69 -29.87 -2.55
N ILE A 486 23.90 -28.66 -3.09
CA ILE A 486 24.60 -28.42 -4.35
C ILE A 486 25.67 -27.35 -4.14
N ARG A 487 26.84 -27.53 -4.77
CA ARG A 487 27.92 -26.53 -4.78
C ARG A 487 27.61 -25.40 -5.74
N PHE A 488 27.90 -24.17 -5.34
CA PHE A 488 27.70 -22.99 -6.14
C PHE A 488 29.04 -22.51 -6.72
N GLY A 489 29.16 -22.57 -8.04
CA GLY A 489 30.24 -21.95 -8.78
C GLY A 489 30.15 -20.42 -8.71
N ARG A 490 31.28 -19.74 -8.87
CA ARG A 490 31.29 -18.28 -8.96
C ARG A 490 30.70 -17.82 -10.29
N LEU A 491 29.72 -16.93 -10.23
CA LEU A 491 29.23 -16.22 -11.42
C LEU A 491 29.78 -14.79 -11.40
N ASP A 492 30.61 -14.48 -12.39
CA ASP A 492 31.16 -13.15 -12.57
C ASP A 492 30.10 -12.19 -13.13
N LEU A 493 30.00 -11.02 -12.52
CA LEU A 493 29.03 -9.98 -12.85
C LEU A 493 29.69 -8.71 -13.38
N GLN A 494 31.00 -8.72 -13.68
CA GLN A 494 31.67 -7.57 -14.26
C GLN A 494 31.03 -7.13 -15.59
N SER A 495 30.58 -8.09 -16.40
CA SER A 495 29.83 -7.85 -17.64
C SER A 495 28.37 -7.42 -17.44
N MET A 496 27.85 -7.46 -16.22
CA MET A 496 26.48 -7.08 -15.87
C MET A 496 26.48 -6.03 -14.76
N PRO A 497 26.95 -4.79 -15.03
CA PRO A 497 27.17 -3.78 -14.00
C PRO A 497 25.87 -3.25 -13.37
N LYS A 498 24.74 -3.34 -14.08
CA LYS A 498 23.40 -2.95 -13.62
C LYS A 498 22.38 -4.04 -13.96
N ALA A 499 21.37 -4.21 -13.11
CA ALA A 499 20.26 -5.14 -13.38
C ALA A 499 19.11 -4.37 -14.03
N SER A 500 19.15 -4.26 -15.36
CA SER A 500 18.18 -3.53 -16.17
C SER A 500 18.01 -4.21 -17.52
N LEU A 501 16.82 -4.08 -18.13
CA LEU A 501 16.55 -4.63 -19.47
C LEU A 501 17.49 -4.08 -20.54
N GLU A 502 17.97 -2.85 -20.40
CA GLU A 502 18.96 -2.25 -21.30
C GLU A 502 20.30 -3.00 -21.24
N ALA A 503 20.91 -3.10 -20.05
CA ALA A 503 22.11 -3.91 -19.82
C ALA A 503 21.96 -5.38 -20.25
N LEU A 504 20.77 -5.97 -20.08
CA LEU A 504 20.47 -7.32 -20.57
C LEU A 504 20.56 -7.40 -22.11
N ARG A 505 20.01 -6.41 -22.84
CA ARG A 505 20.08 -6.35 -24.31
C ARG A 505 21.49 -6.10 -24.82
N GLU A 506 22.22 -5.18 -24.18
CA GLU A 506 23.64 -4.93 -24.49
C GLU A 506 24.45 -6.20 -24.33
N ARG A 507 24.25 -6.91 -23.21
CA ARG A 507 24.95 -8.16 -22.94
C ARG A 507 24.58 -9.26 -23.94
N PHE A 508 23.32 -9.36 -24.31
CA PHE A 508 22.88 -10.30 -25.35
C PHE A 508 23.54 -9.98 -26.70
N ALA A 509 23.60 -8.71 -27.11
CA ALA A 509 24.24 -8.29 -28.35
C ALA A 509 25.75 -8.61 -28.35
N GLU A 510 26.44 -8.43 -27.22
CA GLU A 510 27.86 -8.80 -27.05
C GLU A 510 28.07 -10.32 -27.20
N LEU A 511 27.14 -11.13 -26.68
CA LEU A 511 27.24 -12.60 -26.66
C LEU A 511 26.74 -13.26 -27.96
N ALA A 512 25.95 -12.55 -28.76
CA ALA A 512 25.38 -13.05 -30.00
C ALA A 512 25.93 -12.34 -31.26
N PRO A 513 27.25 -12.20 -31.46
CA PRO A 513 27.82 -11.46 -32.59
C PRO A 513 27.61 -12.15 -33.96
N HIS A 514 27.09 -13.39 -33.97
CA HIS A 514 26.97 -14.22 -35.17
C HIS A 514 25.55 -14.71 -35.47
N LEU A 515 24.53 -14.17 -34.80
CA LEU A 515 23.17 -14.34 -35.30
C LEU A 515 23.04 -13.48 -36.56
N PRO A 516 22.67 -14.05 -37.73
CA PRO A 516 22.55 -13.28 -38.96
C PRO A 516 21.57 -12.13 -38.72
N ALA A 517 22.03 -10.90 -38.97
CA ALA A 517 21.19 -9.73 -38.87
C ALA A 517 19.94 -9.95 -39.74
N PRO A 518 18.72 -9.65 -39.26
CA PRO A 518 17.54 -9.68 -40.12
C PRO A 518 17.81 -8.72 -41.28
N ALA A 519 17.74 -9.23 -42.51
CA ALA A 519 18.12 -8.48 -43.71
C ALA A 519 17.38 -7.14 -43.78
N PRO A 520 18.07 -6.00 -44.02
CA PRO A 520 17.44 -4.70 -44.07
C PRO A 520 16.74 -4.52 -45.42
N GLY A 521 15.43 -4.74 -45.46
CA GLY A 521 14.60 -4.33 -46.59
C GLY A 521 13.31 -5.12 -46.75
N GLU A 522 12.24 -4.70 -46.07
CA GLU A 522 10.92 -4.48 -46.68
C GLU A 522 9.98 -3.79 -45.66
N PRO A 523 9.19 -2.78 -46.06
CA PRO A 523 8.32 -2.03 -45.17
C PRO A 523 7.15 -2.90 -44.70
N ALA A 524 6.77 -2.70 -43.44
CA ALA A 524 5.70 -3.40 -42.76
C ALA A 524 4.36 -3.37 -43.53
N VAL A 525 4.04 -4.48 -44.18
CA VAL A 525 2.66 -4.85 -44.51
C VAL A 525 2.31 -6.04 -43.62
N ALA A 526 1.18 -5.91 -42.91
CA ALA A 526 0.63 -6.96 -42.09
C ALA A 526 0.25 -8.18 -42.95
N ALA A 527 1.09 -9.21 -42.98
CA ALA A 527 0.68 -10.60 -43.26
C ALA A 527 1.83 -11.58 -42.95
N GLU A 528 1.53 -12.51 -42.04
CA GLU A 528 1.72 -13.95 -42.24
C GLU A 528 3.13 -14.53 -42.49
N ALA A 529 3.60 -15.19 -41.44
CA ALA A 529 4.70 -16.15 -41.33
C ALA A 529 5.06 -17.01 -42.57
N ALA A 530 6.35 -16.97 -42.94
CA ALA A 530 7.22 -18.09 -43.37
C ALA A 530 8.56 -17.49 -43.87
N ALA A 531 9.77 -17.98 -43.61
CA ALA A 531 10.26 -19.21 -43.02
C ALA A 531 11.69 -18.99 -42.47
N LEU A 532 11.90 -19.27 -41.20
CA LEU A 532 13.15 -19.80 -40.65
C LEU A 532 12.88 -21.26 -40.31
N PRO A 533 13.88 -22.17 -40.36
CA PRO A 533 13.65 -23.59 -40.14
C PRO A 533 12.96 -23.82 -38.80
N ALA A 534 11.78 -24.43 -38.88
CA ALA A 534 10.84 -24.59 -37.79
C ALA A 534 11.44 -25.42 -36.64
N LEU A 535 11.98 -24.73 -35.64
CA LEU A 535 11.89 -25.22 -34.27
C LEU A 535 10.41 -25.23 -33.92
N HIS A 536 9.79 -26.41 -33.93
CA HIS A 536 8.39 -26.61 -33.53
C HIS A 536 8.14 -26.05 -32.13
N ALA A 537 7.70 -24.79 -32.07
CA ALA A 537 7.15 -24.20 -30.87
C ALA A 537 5.74 -24.79 -30.69
N PRO A 538 5.41 -25.43 -29.55
CA PRO A 538 4.00 -25.62 -29.22
C PRO A 538 3.37 -24.22 -29.12
N ALA A 539 2.33 -23.98 -29.92
CA ALA A 539 1.57 -22.73 -30.11
C ALA A 539 0.90 -22.17 -28.83
N VAL A 540 1.23 -22.71 -27.66
CA VAL A 540 0.58 -22.47 -26.37
C VAL A 540 1.19 -21.28 -25.61
N LEU A 541 2.27 -20.66 -26.12
CA LEU A 541 2.93 -19.54 -25.41
C LEU A 541 2.75 -18.17 -26.07
N ASP A 542 2.12 -18.15 -27.25
CA ASP A 542 1.50 -16.96 -27.86
C ASP A 542 -0.02 -17.10 -27.78
N CYS A 543 -0.56 -17.49 -26.62
CA CYS A 543 -2.01 -17.39 -26.42
C CYS A 543 -2.42 -15.96 -26.69
N ASP A 544 -3.49 -15.76 -27.49
CA ASP A 544 -4.17 -14.49 -27.62
C ASP A 544 -4.30 -13.83 -26.24
N LEU A 545 -4.04 -12.52 -26.17
CA LEU A 545 -4.19 -11.70 -24.98
C LEU A 545 -5.50 -12.04 -24.25
N GLN A 546 -6.58 -12.29 -24.99
CA GLN A 546 -7.88 -12.67 -24.48
C GLN A 546 -7.89 -14.01 -23.74
N VAL A 547 -7.17 -15.03 -24.20
CA VAL A 547 -7.07 -16.34 -23.52
C VAL A 547 -6.30 -16.19 -22.21
N ARG A 548 -5.21 -15.42 -22.23
CA ARG A 548 -4.42 -15.13 -21.02
C ARG A 548 -5.23 -14.35 -19.99
N GLU A 549 -5.99 -13.35 -20.42
CA GLU A 549 -6.89 -12.58 -19.57
C GLU A 549 -8.03 -13.43 -19.02
N ARG A 550 -8.61 -14.32 -19.83
CA ARG A 550 -9.64 -15.25 -19.40
C ARG A 550 -9.13 -16.24 -18.35
N LEU A 551 -7.92 -16.77 -18.51
CA LEU A 551 -7.30 -17.64 -17.50
C LEU A 551 -7.04 -16.87 -16.20
N ARG A 552 -6.55 -15.63 -16.27
CA ARG A 552 -6.38 -14.75 -15.10
C ARG A 552 -7.70 -14.45 -14.40
N PHE A 553 -8.77 -14.19 -15.16
CA PHE A 553 -10.11 -13.97 -14.63
C PHE A 553 -10.66 -15.21 -13.92
N LEU A 554 -10.53 -16.39 -14.52
CA LEU A 554 -10.97 -17.65 -13.91
C LEU A 554 -10.19 -17.97 -12.62
N ALA A 555 -8.89 -17.66 -12.59
CA ALA A 555 -8.05 -17.78 -11.40
C ALA A 555 -8.52 -16.86 -10.27
N TRP A 556 -8.79 -15.60 -10.61
CA TRP A 556 -9.32 -14.62 -9.67
C TRP A 556 -10.68 -15.05 -9.13
N MET A 557 -11.59 -15.53 -9.98
CA MET A 557 -12.88 -16.07 -9.57
C MET A 557 -12.76 -17.27 -8.62
N ARG A 558 -11.84 -18.21 -8.89
CA ARG A 558 -11.57 -19.34 -7.98
C ARG A 558 -11.05 -18.87 -6.62
N ARG A 559 -10.19 -17.85 -6.61
CA ARG A 559 -9.66 -17.25 -5.38
C ARG A 559 -10.77 -16.56 -4.58
N VAL A 560 -11.59 -15.73 -5.22
CA VAL A 560 -12.74 -15.07 -4.57
C VAL A 560 -13.68 -16.12 -3.97
N ARG A 561 -13.96 -17.21 -4.69
CA ARG A 561 -14.78 -18.32 -4.17
C ARG A 561 -14.14 -19.06 -2.99
N ALA A 562 -12.83 -19.27 -3.00
CA ALA A 562 -12.11 -19.88 -1.89
C ALA A 562 -12.09 -18.98 -0.64
N GLU A 563 -11.96 -17.66 -0.82
CA GLU A 563 -12.01 -16.66 0.25
C GLU A 563 -13.44 -16.44 0.79
N SER A 564 -14.46 -16.63 -0.06
CA SER A 564 -15.88 -16.47 0.31
C SER A 564 -16.51 -17.73 0.90
N ARG A 565 -15.78 -18.85 1.00
CA ARG A 565 -16.28 -20.04 1.67
C ARG A 565 -16.30 -19.75 3.17
N PRO A 566 -17.48 -19.61 3.82
CA PRO A 566 -17.52 -19.41 5.27
C PRO A 566 -16.77 -20.57 5.91
N GLU A 567 -15.84 -20.26 6.81
CA GLU A 567 -15.17 -21.27 7.63
C GLU A 567 -16.28 -22.12 8.25
N THR A 568 -16.39 -23.36 7.77
CA THR A 568 -17.35 -24.32 8.30
C THR A 568 -17.08 -24.43 9.78
N PHE A 569 -17.96 -23.81 10.56
CA PHE A 569 -17.97 -23.81 12.01
C PHE A 569 -18.02 -25.28 12.44
N GLU A 570 -16.86 -25.84 12.79
CA GLU A 570 -16.76 -27.19 13.30
C GLU A 570 -17.37 -27.16 14.71
N PRO A 571 -18.57 -27.74 14.94
CA PRO A 571 -19.18 -27.69 16.25
C PRO A 571 -18.28 -28.49 17.20
N ALA A 572 -17.74 -27.80 18.20
CA ALA A 572 -16.95 -28.41 19.25
C ALA A 572 -17.68 -29.63 19.82
N ARG A 573 -17.17 -30.83 19.52
CA ARG A 573 -17.59 -32.05 20.21
C ARG A 573 -17.21 -31.91 21.67
N ARG A 574 -18.21 -31.67 22.52
CA ARG A 574 -18.06 -31.79 23.98
C ARG A 574 -17.81 -33.25 24.32
N ALA A 575 -16.70 -33.50 25.01
CA ALA A 575 -16.46 -34.69 25.82
C ALA A 575 -17.11 -34.50 27.19
#